data_AF-A0A8S4PW24-F1
#
_entry.id   AF-A0A8S4PW24-F1
#
_cell.length_a   1.000
_cell.length_b   1.000
_cell.length_c   1.000
_cell.angle_alpha   90.00
_cell.angle_beta   90.00
_cell.angle_gamma   90.00
#
_symmetry.space_group_name_H-M   'P 1'
#
loop_
_entity.id
_entity.type
_entity.pdbx_description
1 polymer ?
#
loop_
_entity_poly.entity_id
_entity_poly.type
_entity_poly.pdbx_seq_one_letter_code
_entity_poly.pdbx_strand_id
1 'polypeptide(L)'
;MHRFLQIVITFCTSFFYIYCENLYLNQWAVHVEGGNEVANRLAETHGFENIGQIGSIDDHYLFVHRKLVKRSTSSSPDHHSLLHNDPEVKWVEQQVSRKRVKRDFQETKSSHMSFQDPLWSKQWYFHGGAAGDFDMNIVSAWERGY
;
A
#
# COMPACT_ATOMS: atom_id res chain seq x y z
N MET A 1 8.80 -42.99 23.23
CA MET A 1 9.29 -42.20 22.07
C MET A 1 8.16 -41.52 21.29
N HIS A 2 7.10 -40.99 21.94
CA HIS A 2 5.97 -40.34 21.25
C HIS A 2 5.77 -38.86 21.62
N ARG A 3 6.65 -38.28 22.44
CA ARG A 3 6.54 -36.87 22.88
C ARG A 3 7.53 -35.90 22.22
N PHE A 4 8.46 -36.41 21.40
CA PHE A 4 9.43 -35.59 20.67
C PHE A 4 8.95 -35.16 19.27
N LEU A 5 7.97 -35.85 18.68
CA LEU A 5 7.51 -35.56 17.31
C LEU A 5 6.46 -34.42 17.24
N GLN A 6 5.76 -34.11 18.33
CA GLN A 6 4.73 -33.06 18.35
C GLN A 6 5.30 -31.64 18.40
N ILE A 7 6.52 -31.47 18.95
CA ILE A 7 7.16 -30.16 19.12
C ILE A 7 7.78 -29.66 17.80
N VAL A 8 8.15 -30.56 16.88
CA VAL A 8 8.71 -30.18 15.57
C VAL A 8 7.62 -29.73 14.58
N ILE A 9 6.39 -30.27 14.69
CA ILE A 9 5.30 -29.92 13.76
C ILE A 9 4.58 -28.61 14.17
N THR A 10 4.58 -28.25 15.46
CA THR A 10 3.96 -26.99 15.93
C THR A 10 4.83 -25.74 15.74
N PHE A 11 6.13 -25.88 15.48
CA PHE A 11 7.01 -24.77 15.09
C PHE A 11 7.04 -24.50 13.57
N CYS A 12 6.49 -25.40 12.75
CA CYS A 12 6.51 -25.27 11.29
C CYS A 12 5.23 -24.62 10.70
N THR A 13 4.17 -24.41 11.49
CA THR A 13 2.91 -23.83 11.00
C THR A 13 2.57 -22.46 11.59
N SER A 14 3.33 -21.97 12.58
CA SER A 14 3.13 -20.64 13.18
C SER A 14 4.11 -19.57 12.67
N PHE A 15 5.17 -19.95 11.94
CA PHE A 15 6.05 -19.03 11.19
C PHE A 15 5.56 -18.76 9.76
N PHE A 16 4.37 -19.22 9.39
CA PHE A 16 3.75 -18.98 8.09
C PHE A 16 2.67 -17.89 8.14
N TYR A 17 2.83 -16.90 9.01
CA TYR A 17 1.98 -15.71 9.02
C TYR A 17 2.84 -14.50 8.65
N ILE A 18 2.63 -14.05 7.40
CA ILE A 18 3.10 -12.79 6.79
C ILE A 18 4.54 -12.82 6.25
N TYR A 19 4.84 -13.73 5.31
CA TYR A 19 5.65 -13.31 4.16
C TYR A 19 4.70 -12.62 3.18
N CYS A 20 4.52 -11.31 3.35
CA CYS A 20 3.95 -10.50 2.29
C CYS A 20 5.03 -10.41 1.20
N GLU A 21 5.01 -11.32 0.23
CA GLU A 21 5.89 -11.22 -0.93
C GLU A 21 5.75 -9.83 -1.55
N ASN A 22 6.87 -9.15 -1.77
CA ASN A 22 6.90 -7.89 -2.50
C ASN A 22 6.40 -8.17 -3.92
N LEU A 23 5.21 -7.68 -4.25
CA LEU A 23 4.66 -7.82 -5.58
C LEU A 23 5.06 -6.58 -6.40
N TYR A 24 6.14 -6.73 -7.15
CA TYR A 24 6.70 -5.71 -8.03
C TYR A 24 5.77 -5.42 -9.20
N LEU A 25 5.70 -4.16 -9.60
CA LEU A 25 4.93 -3.69 -10.74
C LEU A 25 5.86 -3.45 -11.93
N ASN A 26 5.29 -3.40 -13.14
CA ASN A 26 6.00 -2.93 -14.34
C ASN A 26 6.10 -1.40 -14.40
N GLN A 27 6.23 -0.76 -13.24
CA GLN A 27 6.16 0.68 -13.06
C GLN A 27 7.38 1.16 -12.29
N TRP A 28 7.90 2.31 -12.70
CA TRP A 28 9.03 2.98 -12.06
C TRP A 28 8.65 4.42 -11.74
N ALA A 29 8.91 4.85 -10.52
CA ALA A 29 8.95 6.26 -10.21
C ALA A 29 10.35 6.76 -10.56
N VAL A 30 10.43 7.84 -11.32
CA VAL A 30 11.69 8.39 -11.83
C VAL A 30 11.71 9.89 -11.54
N HIS A 31 12.82 10.38 -10.99
CA HIS A 31 13.07 11.79 -10.82
C HIS A 31 13.96 12.31 -11.95
N VAL A 32 13.42 13.22 -12.75
CA VAL A 32 14.07 13.79 -13.93
C VAL A 32 13.78 15.28 -13.98
N GLU A 33 14.83 16.09 -13.95
CA GLU A 33 14.72 17.55 -14.08
C GLU A 33 14.44 17.96 -15.53
N GLY A 34 13.82 19.13 -15.73
CA GLY A 34 13.58 19.68 -17.06
C GLY A 34 12.18 19.40 -17.62
N GLY A 35 11.27 18.92 -16.78
CA GLY A 35 9.84 18.85 -17.11
C GLY A 35 9.44 17.64 -17.95
N ASN A 36 8.15 17.63 -18.33
CA ASN A 36 7.50 16.48 -18.97
C ASN A 36 8.09 16.12 -20.34
N GLU A 37 8.65 17.10 -21.06
CA GLU A 37 9.26 16.87 -22.38
C GLU A 37 10.53 16.00 -22.27
N VAL A 38 11.38 16.29 -21.28
CA VAL A 38 12.58 15.50 -20.99
C VAL A 38 12.18 14.10 -20.53
N ALA A 39 11.20 14.00 -19.64
CA ALA A 39 10.68 12.72 -19.16
C ALA A 39 10.11 11.85 -20.30
N ASN A 40 9.36 12.44 -21.25
CA ASN A 40 8.85 11.72 -22.42
C ASN A 40 9.97 11.19 -23.30
N ARG A 41 10.94 12.04 -23.66
CA ARG A 41 12.10 11.64 -24.47
C ARG A 41 12.87 10.50 -23.81
N LEU A 42 13.11 10.62 -22.51
CA LEU A 42 13.85 9.63 -21.74
C LEU A 42 13.10 8.29 -21.70
N ALA A 43 11.80 8.32 -21.44
CA ALA A 43 10.97 7.12 -21.45
C ALA A 43 11.05 6.41 -22.81
N GLU A 44 10.82 7.13 -23.91
CA GLU A 44 10.90 6.58 -25.27
C GLU A 44 12.28 6.00 -25.61
N THR A 45 13.35 6.70 -25.22
CA THR A 45 14.74 6.27 -25.45
C THR A 45 15.03 4.92 -24.81
N HIS A 46 14.53 4.69 -23.60
CA HIS A 46 14.74 3.44 -22.86
C HIS A 46 13.62 2.41 -23.06
N GLY A 47 12.66 2.67 -23.95
CA GLY A 47 11.55 1.75 -24.25
C GLY A 47 10.44 1.70 -23.19
N PHE A 48 10.35 2.74 -22.34
CA PHE A 48 9.27 2.97 -21.39
C PHE A 48 8.23 3.93 -21.98
N GLU A 49 7.06 3.97 -21.35
CA GLU A 49 6.02 4.95 -21.60
C GLU A 49 5.89 5.85 -20.37
N ASN A 50 5.97 7.18 -20.56
CA ASN A 50 5.73 8.14 -19.50
C ASN A 50 4.22 8.32 -19.30
N ILE A 51 3.71 8.00 -18.10
CA ILE A 51 2.31 8.17 -17.73
C ILE A 51 2.02 9.61 -17.25
N GLY A 52 3.06 10.36 -16.94
CA GLY A 52 3.00 11.74 -16.47
C GLY A 52 3.50 11.89 -15.03
N GLN A 53 3.35 13.11 -14.53
CA GLN A 53 3.84 13.52 -13.22
C GLN A 53 3.06 12.83 -12.08
N ILE A 54 3.77 12.46 -11.03
CA ILE A 54 3.21 11.79 -9.86
C ILE A 54 2.61 12.84 -8.92
N GLY A 55 1.30 13.06 -9.08
CA GLY A 55 0.56 13.98 -8.22
C GLY A 55 1.12 15.41 -8.29
N SER A 56 1.38 16.00 -7.13
CA SER A 56 1.98 17.34 -6.99
C SER A 56 3.48 17.30 -6.66
N ILE A 57 4.15 16.17 -6.91
CA ILE A 57 5.58 16.02 -6.65
C ILE A 57 6.31 16.49 -7.90
N ASP A 58 7.07 17.58 -7.77
CA ASP A 58 7.77 18.19 -8.90
C ASP A 58 8.84 17.25 -9.47
N ASP A 59 8.94 17.23 -10.80
CA ASP A 59 9.94 16.46 -11.55
C ASP A 59 9.98 14.95 -11.22
N HIS A 60 8.87 14.40 -10.72
CA HIS A 60 8.71 12.97 -10.50
C HIS A 60 7.67 12.41 -11.47
N TYR A 61 8.07 11.43 -12.26
CA TYR A 61 7.26 10.84 -13.33
C TYR A 61 7.08 9.34 -13.12
N LEU A 62 5.95 8.83 -13.59
CA LEU A 62 5.66 7.40 -13.56
C LEU A 62 5.93 6.78 -14.93
N PHE A 63 6.96 5.94 -15.03
CA PHE A 63 7.29 5.21 -16.24
C PHE A 63 6.73 3.79 -16.21
N VAL A 64 6.25 3.30 -17.36
CA VAL A 64 5.69 1.95 -17.51
C VAL A 64 6.42 1.21 -18.62
N HIS A 65 6.83 -0.04 -18.38
CA HIS A 65 7.36 -0.89 -19.43
C HIS A 65 6.28 -1.90 -19.88
N ARG A 66 5.71 -1.71 -21.07
CA ARG A 66 4.54 -2.48 -21.58
C ARG A 66 4.82 -3.95 -21.85
N LYS A 67 6.08 -4.33 -22.12
CA LYS A 67 6.46 -5.73 -22.38
C LYS A 67 6.55 -6.58 -21.12
N LEU A 68 6.57 -5.95 -19.93
CA LEU A 68 6.62 -6.67 -18.66
C LEU A 68 5.20 -6.92 -18.15
N VAL A 69 5.04 -8.03 -17.42
CA VAL A 69 3.79 -8.33 -16.73
C VAL A 69 3.50 -7.26 -15.68
N LYS A 70 2.21 -6.89 -15.54
CA LYS A 70 1.81 -5.80 -14.64
C LYS A 70 2.18 -6.04 -13.17
N ARG A 71 2.28 -7.30 -12.76
CA ARG A 71 2.58 -7.72 -11.39
C ARG A 71 3.48 -8.95 -11.43
N SER A 72 4.54 -8.94 -10.64
CA SER A 72 5.56 -9.98 -10.57
C SER A 72 6.03 -10.17 -9.13
N THR A 73 6.34 -11.40 -8.74
CA THR A 73 7.01 -11.69 -7.46
C THR A 73 8.52 -11.44 -7.52
N SER A 74 9.08 -11.34 -8.74
CA SER A 74 10.48 -11.01 -9.00
C SER A 74 10.63 -9.55 -9.43
N SER A 75 11.68 -8.89 -8.93
CA SER A 75 12.10 -7.55 -9.35
C SER A 75 12.65 -7.57 -10.78
N SER A 76 12.77 -6.41 -11.41
CA SER A 76 13.30 -6.22 -12.77
C SER A 76 14.61 -5.41 -12.74
N PRO A 77 15.73 -6.01 -12.29
CA PRO A 77 16.98 -5.30 -12.07
C PRO A 77 17.58 -4.71 -13.36
N ASP A 78 17.42 -5.39 -14.50
CA ASP A 78 17.92 -4.91 -15.79
C ASP A 78 17.28 -3.57 -16.18
N HIS A 79 15.94 -3.50 -16.09
CA HIS A 79 15.15 -2.31 -16.42
C HIS A 79 15.40 -1.17 -15.42
N HIS A 80 15.56 -1.52 -14.15
CA HIS A 80 15.95 -0.55 -13.12
C HIS A 80 17.34 0.02 -13.42
N SER A 81 18.30 -0.82 -13.78
CA SER A 81 19.68 -0.41 -14.06
C SER A 81 19.78 0.46 -15.32
N LEU A 82 18.96 0.21 -16.34
CA LEU A 82 18.90 1.06 -17.54
C LEU A 82 18.57 2.52 -17.20
N LEU A 83 17.54 2.74 -16.38
CA LEU A 83 17.15 4.08 -15.94
C LEU A 83 18.14 4.65 -14.91
N HIS A 84 18.62 3.83 -13.97
CA HIS A 84 19.55 4.27 -12.93
C HIS A 84 20.89 4.78 -13.49
N ASN A 85 21.36 4.18 -14.58
CA ASN A 85 22.64 4.53 -15.19
C ASN A 85 22.55 5.70 -16.18
N ASP A 86 21.35 6.23 -16.44
CA ASP A 86 21.17 7.39 -17.29
C ASP A 86 21.56 8.68 -16.56
N PRO A 87 22.39 9.56 -17.14
CA PRO A 87 22.87 10.78 -16.47
C PRO A 87 21.78 11.83 -16.20
N GLU A 88 20.67 11.81 -16.93
CA GLU A 88 19.54 12.72 -16.73
C GLU A 88 18.61 12.25 -15.58
N VAL A 89 18.73 10.98 -15.17
CA VAL A 89 17.95 10.41 -14.06
C VAL A 89 18.66 10.66 -12.73
N LYS A 90 18.01 11.40 -11.84
CA LYS A 90 18.54 11.67 -10.49
C LYS A 90 18.22 10.56 -9.50
N TRP A 91 17.07 9.92 -9.67
CA TRP A 91 16.60 8.85 -8.81
C TRP A 91 15.58 7.97 -9.55
N VAL A 92 15.58 6.68 -9.24
CA VAL A 92 14.63 5.72 -9.80
C VAL A 92 14.31 4.65 -8.78
N GLU A 93 13.05 4.21 -8.73
CA GLU A 93 12.61 3.09 -7.89
C GLU A 93 11.48 2.31 -8.56
N GLN A 94 11.62 0.99 -8.61
CA GLN A 94 10.56 0.11 -9.10
C GLN A 94 9.42 0.07 -8.08
N GLN A 95 8.19 0.28 -8.54
CA GLN A 95 7.03 0.32 -7.67
C GLN A 95 6.65 -1.08 -7.18
N VAL A 96 6.33 -1.16 -5.89
CA VAL A 96 5.88 -2.40 -5.23
C VAL A 96 4.45 -2.20 -4.75
N SER A 97 3.59 -3.16 -5.08
CA SER A 97 2.21 -3.20 -4.60
C SER A 97 2.18 -3.36 -3.08
N ARG A 98 1.58 -2.38 -2.39
CA ARG A 98 1.33 -2.45 -0.95
C ARG A 98 -0.06 -3.02 -0.68
N LYS A 99 -0.15 -3.94 0.28
CA LYS A 99 -1.44 -4.45 0.77
C LYS A 99 -2.06 -3.42 1.73
N ARG A 100 -3.26 -2.93 1.41
CA ARG A 100 -4.04 -2.14 2.36
C ARG A 100 -4.57 -3.05 3.47
N VAL A 101 -4.24 -2.75 4.71
CA VAL A 101 -4.78 -3.42 5.91
C VAL A 101 -5.54 -2.37 6.71
N LYS A 102 -6.70 -2.73 7.27
CA LYS A 102 -7.47 -1.85 8.17
C LYS A 102 -6.62 -1.64 9.42
N ARG A 103 -6.32 -0.38 9.76
CA ARG A 103 -5.40 0.00 10.85
C ARG A 103 -5.80 -0.57 12.22
N ASP A 104 -7.09 -0.87 12.40
CA ASP A 104 -7.67 -1.16 13.71
C ASP A 104 -8.36 -2.53 13.80
N PHE A 105 -8.14 -3.46 12.85
CA PHE A 105 -8.62 -4.83 13.02
C PHE A 105 -7.66 -5.63 13.89
N GLN A 106 -7.45 -5.17 15.13
CA GLN A 106 -7.11 -6.09 16.20
C GLN A 106 -8.44 -6.64 16.72
N GLU A 107 -8.58 -7.96 16.79
CA GLU A 107 -9.62 -8.60 17.62
C GLU A 107 -9.33 -8.31 19.09
N THR A 108 -9.35 -7.04 19.50
CA THR A 108 -9.40 -6.67 20.90
C THR A 108 -10.79 -7.04 21.37
N LYS A 109 -10.89 -8.26 21.88
CA LYS A 109 -12.01 -8.74 22.66
C LYS A 109 -12.40 -7.66 23.66
N SER A 110 -13.57 -7.06 23.45
CA SER A 110 -14.44 -6.54 24.49
C SER A 110 -13.73 -5.90 25.68
N SER A 111 -13.35 -4.64 25.56
CA SER A 111 -13.25 -3.76 26.73
C SER A 111 -13.84 -2.42 26.35
N HIS A 112 -14.96 -2.09 26.99
CA HIS A 112 -15.70 -0.83 26.95
C HIS A 112 -14.96 0.31 26.23
N MET A 113 -15.47 0.68 25.05
CA MET A 113 -15.04 1.85 24.27
C MET A 113 -15.20 3.14 25.10
N SER A 114 -14.28 3.41 26.01
CA SER A 114 -14.01 4.78 26.46
C SER A 114 -13.11 5.40 25.41
N PHE A 115 -13.74 5.85 24.32
CA PHE A 115 -13.03 6.53 23.25
C PHE A 115 -12.41 7.82 23.82
N GLN A 116 -11.11 8.03 23.64
CA GLN A 116 -10.35 9.13 24.26
C GLN A 116 -10.71 10.53 23.74
N ASP A 117 -11.72 10.66 22.87
CA ASP A 117 -12.18 11.96 22.37
C ASP A 117 -13.10 12.65 23.39
N PRO A 118 -12.72 13.82 23.93
CA PRO A 118 -13.57 14.58 24.85
C PRO A 118 -14.91 15.02 24.24
N LEU A 119 -15.02 15.07 22.91
CA LEU A 119 -16.24 15.43 22.19
C LEU A 119 -17.08 14.22 21.78
N TRP A 120 -16.67 13.00 22.11
CA TRP A 120 -17.38 11.75 21.79
C TRP A 120 -18.88 11.82 22.12
N SER A 121 -19.22 12.31 23.32
CA SER A 121 -20.61 12.46 23.77
C SER A 121 -21.44 13.49 23.00
N LYS A 122 -20.80 14.41 22.27
CA LYS A 122 -21.45 15.45 21.46
C LYS A 122 -21.67 15.03 20.00
N GLN A 123 -21.13 13.88 19.60
CA GLN A 123 -21.30 13.37 18.25
C GLN A 123 -22.69 12.72 18.10
N TRP A 124 -23.68 13.58 17.83
CA TRP A 124 -25.10 13.23 17.76
C TRP A 124 -25.41 12.06 16.81
N TYR A 125 -24.59 11.87 15.77
CA TYR A 125 -24.75 10.82 14.75
C TYR A 125 -24.23 9.43 15.18
N PHE A 126 -23.46 9.34 16.27
CA PHE A 126 -22.99 8.06 16.83
C PHE A 126 -23.93 7.47 17.89
N HIS A 127 -24.53 8.31 18.74
CA HIS A 127 -25.17 7.88 20.01
C HIS A 127 -26.70 8.08 20.07
N GLY A 128 -27.39 8.27 18.95
CA GLY A 128 -28.84 8.42 18.99
C GLY A 128 -29.33 9.77 19.51
N GLY A 129 -28.57 10.84 19.27
CA GLY A 129 -28.84 12.18 19.79
C GLY A 129 -29.51 13.14 18.79
N ALA A 130 -29.89 12.65 17.60
CA ALA A 130 -30.52 13.48 16.57
C ALA A 130 -31.98 13.77 16.91
N ALA A 131 -32.44 15.01 16.69
CA ALA A 131 -33.86 15.33 16.79
C ALA A 131 -34.63 14.56 15.69
N GLY A 132 -35.58 13.72 16.10
CA GLY A 132 -36.42 12.96 15.17
C GLY A 132 -35.80 11.66 14.63
N ASP A 133 -34.91 11.01 15.39
CA ASP A 133 -34.29 9.71 15.04
C ASP A 133 -33.50 9.70 13.71
N PHE A 134 -33.03 10.87 13.25
CA PHE A 134 -32.14 11.00 12.09
C PHE A 134 -30.67 10.71 12.42
N ASP A 135 -30.41 9.84 13.38
CA ASP A 135 -29.05 9.37 13.67
C ASP A 135 -28.69 8.17 12.78
N MET A 136 -27.39 7.90 12.65
CA MET A 136 -26.90 6.82 11.81
C MET A 136 -26.68 5.50 12.57
N ASN A 137 -27.07 5.46 13.87
CA ASN A 137 -26.94 4.33 14.79
C ASN A 137 -25.63 3.53 14.67
N ILE A 138 -24.52 4.25 14.46
CA ILE A 138 -23.24 3.65 14.04
C ILE A 138 -22.66 2.74 15.13
N VAL A 139 -22.85 3.08 16.41
CA VAL A 139 -22.34 2.28 17.54
C VAL A 139 -22.92 0.86 17.50
N SER A 140 -24.22 0.70 17.24
CA SER A 140 -24.85 -0.63 17.16
C SER A 140 -24.36 -1.44 15.96
N ALA A 141 -24.01 -0.79 14.84
CA ALA A 141 -23.43 -1.45 13.68
C ALA A 141 -21.99 -1.92 13.97
N TRP A 142 -21.19 -1.10 14.66
CA TRP A 142 -19.84 -1.49 15.06
C TRP A 142 -19.81 -2.61 16.09
N GLU A 143 -20.73 -2.62 17.06
CA GLU A 143 -20.90 -3.73 18.01
C GLU A 143 -21.24 -5.06 17.31
N ARG A 144 -21.87 -5.00 16.13
CA ARG A 144 -22.16 -6.16 15.28
C ARG A 144 -21.00 -6.54 14.33
N GLY A 145 -19.91 -5.77 14.31
CA GLY A 145 -18.69 -6.07 13.56
C GLY A 145 -18.68 -5.62 12.09
N TYR A 146 -19.49 -4.62 11.72
CA TYR A 146 -19.47 -4.01 10.37
C TYR A 146 -18.28 -3.05 10.14
#